data_AF-A0AA46GZP6-F1
#
_entry.id   AF-A0AA46GZP6-F1
#
_cell.length_a   1.000
_cell.length_b   1.000
_cell.length_c   1.000
_cell.angle_alpha   90.00
_cell.angle_beta   90.00
_cell.angle_gamma   90.00
#
_symmetry.space_group_name_H-M   'P 1'
#
loop_
_entity.id
_entity.type
_entity.pdbx_description
1 polymer ?
#
loop_
_entity_poly.entity_id
_entity_poly.type
_entity_poly.pdbx_seq_one_letter_code
_entity_poly.pdbx_strand_id
1 'polypeptide(L)'
;MWAFRFRSAGIFLGPQMNSTEGGITAHAVAMKSVARSAAFTLTAITVIAGGAFTAIPASATTPATSVVADGKKPSGEKKPSGEKKPEDERKDADGPHADPNRKPAPLSVKQVGNVTVRDFDLGNLEIGPEKNKKSFITPVRGIFVAPSKAKNAPLVLMGHLRSPSCTGDIFAHPCPKGTTEMRYDRGMTYWAQALAEKGYAVIVPDLNPVFINKDQDGYDQRKAWLRVMERARDEVLAADAGKKSIFGRGLQDSIDQAHTALVAHSRSGSYIADAQKAWAKSVAPLRSVMAYAPSPNDGKDDFDFEAPVDPNIPYFSVNGDEDGDVNLMDPKWLTEHVGQKRTASALSAVVPGYGHNYINREFSSRKIDDRKNKDKSLPGAKAHEKLMIEASAMWLDSTLRGKSGQMPLKAGEQPPATIAGVPTSWLMVTNAPKYSFLSGASGSAKALGNGTALACHNYPTVVPPFARAKDACPDIEDGVLENNSRLTRVKLTPAGGARFTIPAAGSKGEPTGVSDVAIHLSPSGSRKDKEKGTAIHVTVRLGNGKVFETDIPATHYALKDRKSKHANGVYTIKTVRVKLPDWVKDQKITAVDITGGLKNVKGGSVDVRAIDLVHR
;
A
#
# COMPACT_ATOMS: atom_id res chain seq x y z
N MET A 1 -41.68 -33.35 2.08
CA MET A 1 -40.43 -34.01 1.65
C MET A 1 -40.38 -34.00 0.13
N TRP A 2 -39.70 -33.03 -0.45
CA TRP A 2 -39.59 -32.81 -1.89
C TRP A 2 -38.09 -32.76 -2.24
N ALA A 3 -37.66 -33.64 -3.14
CA ALA A 3 -36.29 -33.69 -3.64
C ALA A 3 -36.18 -32.86 -4.93
N PHE A 4 -35.30 -31.87 -4.91
CA PHE A 4 -34.98 -30.99 -6.03
C PHE A 4 -34.06 -31.69 -7.04
N ARG A 5 -34.46 -31.70 -8.32
CA ARG A 5 -33.61 -32.01 -9.47
C ARG A 5 -32.97 -30.73 -9.99
N PHE A 6 -31.65 -30.74 -10.18
CA PHE A 6 -30.91 -29.72 -10.90
C PHE A 6 -31.17 -29.83 -12.41
N ARG A 7 -31.48 -28.71 -13.07
CA ARG A 7 -31.44 -28.55 -14.53
C ARG A 7 -30.16 -27.81 -14.92
N SER A 8 -29.35 -28.45 -15.74
CA SER A 8 -28.23 -27.88 -16.48
C SER A 8 -28.76 -27.15 -17.72
N ALA A 9 -28.38 -25.89 -17.91
CA ALA A 9 -28.66 -25.11 -19.12
C ALA A 9 -27.44 -25.15 -20.05
N GLY A 10 -27.70 -25.42 -21.32
CA GLY A 10 -26.73 -25.68 -22.36
C GLY A 10 -25.94 -24.45 -22.83
N ILE A 11 -24.68 -24.71 -23.16
CA ILE A 11 -23.77 -23.77 -23.82
C ILE A 11 -23.82 -24.08 -25.33
N PHE A 12 -24.11 -23.06 -26.12
CA PHE A 12 -24.01 -23.08 -27.59
C PHE A 12 -22.53 -23.05 -28.00
N LEU A 13 -22.11 -24.04 -28.80
CA LEU A 13 -20.80 -24.10 -29.46
C LEU A 13 -20.91 -23.45 -30.86
N GLY A 14 -20.04 -22.47 -31.14
CA GLY A 14 -19.68 -22.03 -32.50
C GLY A 14 -18.36 -22.67 -32.94
N PRO A 15 -18.10 -22.82 -34.26
CA PRO A 15 -17.24 -23.88 -34.77
C PRO A 15 -15.74 -23.54 -34.79
N GLN A 16 -15.00 -24.65 -34.82
CA GLN A 16 -13.55 -24.86 -34.90
C GLN A 16 -12.82 -24.05 -36.00
N MET A 17 -11.59 -23.64 -35.66
CA MET A 17 -10.47 -23.70 -36.60
C MET A 17 -9.34 -24.54 -35.98
N ASN A 18 -8.84 -25.47 -36.80
CA ASN A 18 -7.77 -26.40 -36.53
C ASN A 18 -6.42 -25.72 -36.31
N SER A 19 -5.64 -26.19 -35.34
CA SER A 19 -4.24 -26.56 -35.61
C SER A 19 -3.75 -27.63 -34.64
N THR A 20 -3.16 -28.63 -35.28
CA THR A 20 -2.56 -29.89 -34.87
C THR A 20 -1.43 -29.85 -33.82
N GLU A 21 -1.46 -30.90 -33.00
CA GLU A 21 -0.34 -31.78 -32.58
C GLU A 21 0.67 -31.36 -31.51
N GLY A 22 0.93 -32.33 -30.61
CA GLY A 22 2.13 -32.38 -29.77
C GLY A 22 1.92 -33.02 -28.39
N GLY A 23 1.55 -34.30 -28.33
CA GLY A 23 1.45 -35.04 -27.07
C GLY A 23 2.82 -35.45 -26.51
N ILE A 24 2.94 -35.52 -25.18
CA ILE A 24 3.93 -36.36 -24.48
C ILE A 24 3.31 -36.98 -23.22
N THR A 25 3.64 -38.26 -23.07
CA THR A 25 3.23 -39.29 -22.13
C THR A 25 3.56 -39.01 -20.65
N ALA A 26 2.66 -39.47 -19.77
CA ALA A 26 2.88 -39.56 -18.33
C ALA A 26 3.53 -40.91 -17.98
N HIS A 27 4.71 -40.88 -17.36
CA HIS A 27 5.27 -42.03 -16.64
C HIS A 27 5.22 -41.79 -15.14
N ALA A 28 4.47 -42.65 -14.45
CA ALA A 28 4.49 -42.81 -13.02
C ALA A 28 5.77 -43.55 -12.60
N VAL A 29 6.49 -43.01 -11.61
CA VAL A 29 7.51 -43.77 -10.87
C VAL A 29 7.28 -43.59 -9.38
N ALA A 30 7.15 -44.73 -8.72
CA ALA A 30 6.94 -44.90 -7.29
C ALA A 30 8.12 -44.40 -6.45
N MET A 31 7.85 -43.65 -5.39
CA MET A 31 8.83 -43.33 -4.35
C MET A 31 8.83 -44.43 -3.28
N LYS A 32 9.98 -45.09 -3.10
CA LYS A 32 10.31 -45.85 -1.90
C LYS A 32 10.83 -44.90 -0.82
N SER A 33 10.23 -44.99 0.36
CA SER A 33 10.72 -44.35 1.59
C SER A 33 11.95 -45.07 2.13
N VAL A 34 12.95 -44.32 2.56
CA VAL A 34 13.88 -44.75 3.62
C VAL A 34 14.10 -43.59 4.57
N ALA A 35 13.95 -43.88 5.86
CA ALA A 35 14.06 -42.95 6.97
C ALA A 35 15.29 -43.28 7.82
N ARG A 36 15.80 -42.24 8.51
CA ARG A 36 16.70 -42.27 9.69
C ARG A 36 18.17 -42.64 9.37
N SER A 37 19.21 -42.09 9.99
CA SER A 37 19.37 -41.58 11.36
C SER A 37 20.47 -40.51 11.42
N ALA A 38 20.36 -39.67 12.45
CA ALA A 38 21.35 -38.70 12.89
C ALA A 38 22.56 -39.36 13.56
N ALA A 39 23.71 -38.66 13.54
CA ALA A 39 24.76 -38.81 14.53
C ALA A 39 25.24 -37.41 14.94
N PHE A 40 25.02 -37.09 16.21
CA PHE A 40 25.60 -35.95 16.92
C PHE A 40 27.05 -36.29 17.25
N THR A 41 27.96 -35.33 17.13
CA THR A 41 29.25 -35.39 17.84
C THR A 41 29.52 -34.03 18.45
N LEU A 42 29.50 -34.00 19.78
CA LEU A 42 29.90 -32.90 20.64
C LEU A 42 31.44 -32.91 20.70
N THR A 43 32.08 -31.75 20.55
CA THR A 43 33.43 -31.55 21.06
C THR A 43 33.53 -30.13 21.59
N ALA A 44 34.00 -30.03 22.83
CA ALA A 44 34.16 -28.82 23.60
C ALA A 44 35.66 -28.56 23.87
N ILE A 45 35.90 -27.37 24.43
CA ILE A 45 37.12 -26.90 25.15
C ILE A 45 38.26 -26.45 24.19
N THR A 46 38.97 -25.32 24.29
CA THR A 46 39.37 -24.44 25.42
C THR A 46 39.79 -23.03 24.97
N VAL A 47 39.74 -22.11 25.94
CA VAL A 47 40.09 -20.67 26.05
C VAL A 47 41.60 -20.35 25.99
N ILE A 48 42.00 -19.17 25.46
CA ILE A 48 43.06 -18.21 25.95
C ILE A 48 42.72 -16.81 25.35
N ALA A 49 42.21 -15.81 26.09
CA ALA A 49 42.83 -14.75 26.92
C ALA A 49 43.59 -13.61 26.19
N GLY A 50 43.21 -12.35 26.48
CA GLY A 50 44.11 -11.18 26.44
C GLY A 50 43.56 -9.89 25.78
N GLY A 51 43.41 -8.82 26.55
CA GLY A 51 43.43 -7.43 26.02
C GLY A 51 42.44 -6.45 26.64
N ALA A 52 42.89 -5.69 27.64
CA ALA A 52 42.13 -4.70 28.41
C ALA A 52 41.91 -3.37 27.66
N PHE A 53 40.76 -2.71 27.89
CA PHE A 53 40.64 -1.24 27.85
C PHE A 53 39.56 -0.75 28.84
N THR A 54 39.84 0.47 29.31
CA THR A 54 39.37 1.20 30.49
C THR A 54 37.89 1.58 30.55
N ALA A 55 37.35 1.60 31.77
CA ALA A 55 35.98 1.94 32.15
C ALA A 55 35.76 3.43 32.48
N ILE A 56 34.53 3.93 32.27
CA ILE A 56 33.93 5.14 32.85
C ILE A 56 32.45 4.78 33.19
N PRO A 57 31.86 5.26 34.30
CA PRO A 57 30.92 4.46 35.09
C PRO A 57 29.47 4.54 34.62
N ALA A 58 28.80 3.38 34.68
CA ALA A 58 27.35 3.25 34.59
C ALA A 58 26.75 3.21 36.00
N SER A 59 25.79 4.08 36.27
CA SER A 59 24.98 4.07 37.48
C SER A 59 24.12 2.80 37.55
N ALA A 60 24.16 2.16 38.70
CA ALA A 60 23.51 0.91 39.00
C ALA A 60 21.99 1.05 39.14
N THR A 61 21.25 0.20 38.42
CA THR A 61 19.95 -0.30 38.85
C THR A 61 19.94 -1.81 38.65
N THR A 62 19.55 -2.50 39.71
CA THR A 62 19.57 -3.94 39.95
C THR A 62 18.88 -4.79 38.87
N PRO A 63 19.40 -5.99 38.54
CA PRO A 63 18.76 -6.89 37.58
C PRO A 63 17.75 -7.80 38.29
N ALA A 64 16.51 -7.82 37.77
CA ALA A 64 15.61 -8.95 37.96
C ALA A 64 16.02 -10.06 36.97
N THR A 65 16.59 -11.13 37.50
CA THR A 65 16.87 -12.36 36.77
C THR A 65 15.57 -13.07 36.39
N SER A 66 15.35 -13.31 35.10
CA SER A 66 14.56 -14.46 34.65
C SER A 66 15.43 -15.31 33.73
N VAL A 67 15.82 -16.46 34.28
CA VAL A 67 16.41 -17.59 33.58
C VAL A 67 15.27 -18.29 32.85
N VAL A 68 15.40 -18.53 31.54
CA VAL A 68 14.61 -19.56 30.86
C VAL A 68 15.61 -20.54 30.26
N ALA A 69 15.78 -21.65 30.97
CA ALA A 69 16.30 -22.90 30.43
C ALA A 69 15.13 -23.84 30.16
N ASP A 70 15.37 -24.76 29.22
CA ASP A 70 14.43 -25.67 28.58
C ASP A 70 13.56 -26.54 29.50
N GLY A 71 12.34 -26.83 29.01
CA GLY A 71 11.78 -28.18 29.01
C GLY A 71 11.16 -28.73 30.30
N LYS A 72 9.86 -28.50 30.49
CA LYS A 72 8.93 -29.53 31.00
C LYS A 72 7.48 -29.13 30.78
N LYS A 73 6.70 -30.03 30.16
CA LYS A 73 5.23 -29.97 30.07
C LYS A 73 4.64 -29.89 31.50
N PRO A 74 3.80 -28.90 31.84
CA PRO A 74 2.91 -29.00 32.99
C PRO A 74 1.49 -29.37 32.53
N SER A 75 0.93 -30.30 33.29
CA SER A 75 -0.46 -30.68 33.36
C SER A 75 -1.38 -29.51 33.70
N GLY A 76 -2.50 -29.44 32.98
CA GLY A 76 -3.80 -28.91 33.42
C GLY A 76 -3.82 -27.80 34.47
N GLU A 77 -3.67 -26.55 34.02
CA GLU A 77 -4.09 -25.38 34.78
C GLU A 77 -5.33 -24.79 34.10
N LYS A 78 -6.48 -24.85 34.80
CA LYS A 78 -7.72 -24.18 34.38
C LYS A 78 -7.46 -22.67 34.37
N LYS A 79 -7.37 -22.08 33.17
CA LYS A 79 -7.46 -20.63 33.00
C LYS A 79 -8.75 -20.13 33.68
N PRO A 80 -8.69 -19.06 34.49
CA PRO A 80 -9.91 -18.38 34.91
C PRO A 80 -10.60 -17.91 33.63
N SER A 81 -11.84 -18.36 33.45
CA SER A 81 -12.72 -17.89 32.40
C SER A 81 -12.85 -16.38 32.56
N GLY A 82 -12.07 -15.63 31.78
CA GLY A 82 -12.25 -14.19 31.66
C GLY A 82 -13.71 -13.96 31.32
N GLU A 83 -14.37 -13.22 32.20
CA GLU A 83 -15.69 -12.67 32.01
C GLU A 83 -15.71 -12.06 30.59
N LYS A 84 -16.39 -12.75 29.67
CA LYS A 84 -16.75 -12.15 28.39
C LYS A 84 -17.62 -10.97 28.79
N LYS A 85 -17.06 -9.75 28.79
CA LYS A 85 -17.89 -8.55 28.67
C LYS A 85 -18.87 -8.86 27.54
N PRO A 86 -20.20 -8.73 27.75
CA PRO A 86 -21.12 -8.87 26.65
C PRO A 86 -20.57 -7.99 25.54
N GLU A 87 -20.30 -8.60 24.38
CA GLU A 87 -20.26 -7.83 23.16
C GLU A 87 -21.63 -7.17 23.10
N ASP A 88 -21.73 -5.97 23.67
CA ASP A 88 -22.79 -5.04 23.32
C ASP A 88 -22.71 -5.01 21.81
N GLU A 89 -23.67 -5.69 21.17
CA GLU A 89 -23.88 -5.66 19.74
C GLU A 89 -23.93 -4.18 19.40
N ARG A 90 -22.80 -3.62 18.98
CA ARG A 90 -22.76 -2.29 18.37
C ARG A 90 -23.56 -2.48 17.09
N LYS A 91 -24.86 -2.24 17.19
CA LYS A 91 -25.78 -2.37 16.07
C LYS A 91 -25.49 -1.22 15.14
N ASP A 92 -24.51 -1.42 14.27
CA ASP A 92 -24.38 -0.66 13.04
C ASP A 92 -25.77 -0.61 12.40
N ALA A 93 -26.20 0.58 11.97
CA ALA A 93 -27.43 0.68 11.20
C ALA A 93 -27.26 -0.11 9.89
N ASP A 94 -28.37 -0.58 9.32
CA ASP A 94 -28.39 -1.30 8.05
C ASP A 94 -27.96 -0.42 6.85
N GLY A 95 -28.05 0.91 6.99
CA GLY A 95 -27.54 1.86 6.01
C GLY A 95 -27.95 3.31 6.32
N PRO A 96 -27.73 4.24 5.36
CA PRO A 96 -28.14 5.63 5.52
C PRO A 96 -29.63 5.79 5.25
N HIS A 97 -30.32 6.49 6.17
CA HIS A 97 -31.75 6.77 6.15
C HIS A 97 -32.03 8.26 6.30
N ALA A 98 -31.36 9.10 5.51
CA ALA A 98 -31.65 10.54 5.51
C ALA A 98 -33.14 10.78 5.19
N ASP A 99 -33.77 11.71 5.91
CA ASP A 99 -35.16 12.09 5.66
C ASP A 99 -35.34 12.46 4.17
N PRO A 100 -36.20 11.75 3.41
CA PRO A 100 -36.43 12.03 1.99
C PRO A 100 -36.83 13.49 1.72
N ASN A 101 -37.47 14.14 2.69
CA ASN A 101 -37.99 15.51 2.59
C ASN A 101 -37.07 16.54 3.23
N ARG A 102 -35.84 16.15 3.62
CA ARG A 102 -34.85 17.06 4.20
C ARG A 102 -34.60 18.22 3.25
N LYS A 103 -34.74 19.44 3.75
CA LYS A 103 -34.35 20.65 3.01
C LYS A 103 -32.82 20.73 2.96
N PRO A 104 -32.21 20.87 1.77
CA PRO A 104 -30.78 21.12 1.65
C PRO A 104 -30.39 22.37 2.44
N ALA A 105 -29.26 22.32 3.15
CA ALA A 105 -28.73 23.50 3.80
C ALA A 105 -28.37 24.57 2.75
N PRO A 106 -28.61 25.87 3.02
CA PRO A 106 -28.14 26.93 2.15
C PRO A 106 -26.62 26.87 1.97
N LEU A 107 -26.12 27.26 0.78
CA LEU A 107 -24.70 27.41 0.55
C LEU A 107 -24.12 28.41 1.55
N SER A 108 -23.09 28.00 2.29
CA SER A 108 -22.31 28.90 3.15
C SER A 108 -20.98 29.19 2.47
N VAL A 109 -20.63 30.47 2.35
CA VAL A 109 -19.40 30.94 1.69
C VAL A 109 -18.56 31.73 2.68
N LYS A 110 -17.30 31.34 2.86
CA LYS A 110 -16.34 32.01 3.74
C LYS A 110 -15.05 32.31 2.99
N GLN A 111 -14.59 33.55 3.08
CA GLN A 111 -13.23 33.92 2.66
C GLN A 111 -12.24 33.65 3.78
N VAL A 112 -11.14 32.98 3.48
CA VAL A 112 -10.02 32.71 4.41
C VAL A 112 -8.74 33.03 3.68
N GLY A 113 -8.09 34.16 3.99
CA GLY A 113 -6.92 34.61 3.23
C GLY A 113 -7.24 34.82 1.75
N ASN A 114 -6.53 34.13 0.86
CA ASN A 114 -6.73 34.17 -0.59
C ASN A 114 -7.57 33.01 -1.14
N VAL A 115 -8.24 32.23 -0.27
CA VAL A 115 -9.11 31.12 -0.67
C VAL A 115 -10.55 31.35 -0.24
N THR A 116 -11.47 30.77 -1.03
CA THR A 116 -12.90 30.72 -0.74
C THR A 116 -13.28 29.30 -0.35
N VAL A 117 -13.82 29.14 0.85
CA VAL A 117 -14.41 27.88 1.34
C VAL A 117 -15.93 27.95 1.15
N ARG A 118 -16.52 26.92 0.56
CA ARG A 118 -17.95 26.80 0.34
C ARG A 118 -18.45 25.49 0.97
N ASP A 119 -19.23 25.57 2.04
CA ASP A 119 -19.99 24.40 2.52
C ASP A 119 -21.23 24.26 1.64
N PHE A 120 -21.40 23.08 1.04
CA PHE A 120 -22.46 22.82 0.08
C PHE A 120 -23.35 21.66 0.49
N ASP A 121 -24.58 21.67 -0.01
CA ASP A 121 -25.56 20.63 0.17
C ASP A 121 -26.46 20.53 -1.08
N LEU A 122 -26.31 19.43 -1.82
CA LEU A 122 -27.00 19.14 -3.08
C LEU A 122 -28.28 18.34 -2.87
N GLY A 123 -28.71 18.17 -1.61
CA GLY A 123 -29.88 17.38 -1.24
C GLY A 123 -29.56 15.89 -1.11
N ASN A 124 -30.54 15.05 -1.40
CA ASN A 124 -30.45 13.62 -1.16
C ASN A 124 -30.17 12.82 -2.44
N LEU A 125 -29.61 11.63 -2.25
CA LEU A 125 -29.37 10.63 -3.26
C LEU A 125 -29.95 9.29 -2.78
N GLU A 126 -30.88 8.75 -3.56
CA GLU A 126 -31.41 7.40 -3.37
C GLU A 126 -30.37 6.38 -3.86
N ILE A 127 -29.91 5.51 -2.96
CA ILE A 127 -28.84 4.52 -3.20
C ILE A 127 -29.27 3.09 -2.89
N GLY A 128 -30.54 2.89 -2.53
CA GLY A 128 -31.08 1.54 -2.33
C GLY A 128 -31.11 0.70 -3.60
N PRO A 129 -31.42 -0.60 -3.47
CA PRO A 129 -31.52 -1.52 -4.60
C PRO A 129 -32.54 -1.02 -5.64
N GLU A 130 -32.41 -1.43 -6.90
CA GLU A 130 -33.28 -0.96 -7.99
C GLU A 130 -34.78 -1.13 -7.67
N LYS A 131 -35.14 -2.22 -6.98
CA LYS A 131 -36.52 -2.54 -6.57
C LYS A 131 -37.04 -1.66 -5.42
N ASN A 132 -36.16 -1.01 -4.66
CA ASN A 132 -36.52 -0.13 -3.55
C ASN A 132 -35.46 0.96 -3.33
N LYS A 133 -35.30 1.87 -4.31
CA LYS A 133 -34.25 2.90 -4.28
C LYS A 133 -34.28 3.78 -3.03
N LYS A 134 -35.47 3.98 -2.46
CA LYS A 134 -35.74 4.78 -1.26
C LYS A 134 -35.43 4.07 0.05
N SER A 135 -35.08 2.77 0.03
CA SER A 135 -34.71 2.06 1.24
C SER A 135 -33.42 2.59 1.87
N PHE A 136 -32.55 3.22 1.08
CA PHE A 136 -31.34 3.85 1.55
C PHE A 136 -31.16 5.20 0.85
N ILE A 137 -31.01 6.25 1.65
CA ILE A 137 -30.93 7.63 1.20
C ILE A 137 -29.76 8.30 1.91
N THR A 138 -28.81 8.80 1.12
CA THR A 138 -27.64 9.52 1.62
C THR A 138 -27.70 11.00 1.20
N PRO A 139 -27.32 11.97 2.07
CA PRO A 139 -27.17 13.35 1.64
C PRO A 139 -25.91 13.49 0.77
N VAL A 140 -25.96 14.39 -0.22
CA VAL A 140 -24.80 14.79 -1.01
C VAL A 140 -24.41 16.18 -0.59
N ARG A 141 -23.44 16.27 0.32
CA ARG A 141 -22.97 17.52 0.92
C ARG A 141 -21.46 17.45 1.12
N GLY A 142 -20.84 18.57 1.45
CA GLY A 142 -19.40 18.60 1.69
C GLY A 142 -18.84 20.01 1.69
N ILE A 143 -17.55 20.11 1.42
CA ILE A 143 -16.85 21.38 1.23
C ILE A 143 -16.24 21.47 -0.17
N PHE A 144 -16.27 22.67 -0.74
CA PHE A 144 -15.54 23.04 -1.94
C PHE A 144 -14.64 24.23 -1.61
N VAL A 145 -13.33 24.09 -1.84
CA VAL A 145 -12.34 25.12 -1.54
C VAL A 145 -11.56 25.45 -2.81
N ALA A 146 -11.46 26.72 -3.15
CA ALA A 146 -10.73 27.18 -4.33
C ALA A 146 -10.07 28.53 -4.08
N PRO A 147 -9.03 28.91 -4.85
CA PRO A 147 -8.51 30.27 -4.83
C PRO A 147 -9.64 31.28 -5.08
N SER A 148 -9.67 32.39 -4.34
CA SER A 148 -10.72 33.40 -4.49
C SER A 148 -10.70 34.09 -5.86
N LYS A 149 -9.56 34.03 -6.56
CA LYS A 149 -9.37 34.47 -7.95
C LYS A 149 -8.87 33.31 -8.81
N ALA A 150 -9.52 32.15 -8.70
CA ALA A 150 -9.14 30.97 -9.48
C ALA A 150 -9.26 31.23 -10.98
N LYS A 151 -8.23 30.83 -11.72
CA LYS A 151 -8.19 30.81 -13.18
C LYS A 151 -7.50 29.50 -13.58
N ASN A 152 -8.24 28.59 -14.23
CA ASN A 152 -7.74 27.27 -14.61
C ASN A 152 -7.08 26.51 -13.42
N ALA A 153 -7.72 26.49 -12.26
CA ALA A 153 -7.24 25.73 -11.10
C ALA A 153 -7.46 24.22 -11.33
N PRO A 154 -6.43 23.36 -11.30
CA PRO A 154 -6.62 21.92 -11.43
C PRO A 154 -7.55 21.37 -10.35
N LEU A 155 -8.43 20.46 -10.74
CA LEU A 155 -9.47 19.91 -9.87
C LEU A 155 -8.93 18.72 -9.06
N VAL A 156 -9.17 18.74 -7.75
CA VAL A 156 -8.84 17.66 -6.83
C VAL A 156 -10.10 17.20 -6.11
N LEU A 157 -10.43 15.92 -6.20
CA LEU A 157 -11.49 15.32 -5.42
C LEU A 157 -10.86 14.53 -4.28
N MET A 158 -11.31 14.74 -3.04
CA MET A 158 -10.81 14.03 -1.86
C MET A 158 -11.89 13.10 -1.31
N GLY A 159 -11.64 11.79 -1.35
CA GLY A 159 -12.46 10.78 -0.70
C GLY A 159 -11.88 10.38 0.65
N HIS A 160 -12.58 10.70 1.74
CA HIS A 160 -12.18 10.31 3.10
C HIS A 160 -12.56 8.85 3.44
N LEU A 161 -12.12 8.37 4.61
CA LEU A 161 -12.30 7.01 5.10
C LEU A 161 -13.73 6.58 5.45
N ARG A 162 -13.88 5.27 5.68
CA ARG A 162 -14.93 4.68 6.52
C ARG A 162 -14.52 4.75 7.99
N SER A 163 -15.41 5.26 8.82
CA SER A 163 -15.27 5.31 10.28
C SER A 163 -16.65 5.56 10.89
N PRO A 164 -16.88 5.35 12.20
CA PRO A 164 -18.16 5.71 12.80
C PRO A 164 -18.61 7.10 12.39
N SER A 165 -19.87 7.24 11.97
CA SER A 165 -20.43 8.53 11.54
C SER A 165 -20.99 9.33 12.71
N CYS A 166 -21.17 8.69 13.87
CA CYS A 166 -21.70 9.29 15.09
C CYS A 166 -20.80 9.00 16.29
N THR A 167 -20.80 9.91 17.27
CA THR A 167 -20.08 9.71 18.54
C THR A 167 -20.48 8.43 19.25
N GLY A 168 -19.54 7.85 20.00
CA GLY A 168 -19.75 6.57 20.69
C GLY A 168 -19.47 5.36 19.81
N ASP A 169 -18.63 5.53 18.78
CA ASP A 169 -18.28 4.50 17.79
C ASP A 169 -19.49 3.90 17.05
N ILE A 170 -20.49 4.72 16.73
CA ILE A 170 -21.72 4.28 16.06
C ILE A 170 -21.67 4.59 14.57
N PHE A 171 -21.92 3.56 13.75
CA PHE A 171 -22.17 3.70 12.32
C PHE A 171 -23.67 3.86 12.07
N ALA A 172 -24.13 5.09 11.87
CA ALA A 172 -25.53 5.40 11.56
C ALA A 172 -25.70 6.76 10.87
N HIS A 173 -26.73 6.91 10.05
CA HIS A 173 -27.18 8.22 9.57
C HIS A 173 -28.69 8.18 9.33
N PRO A 174 -29.48 9.12 9.89
CA PRO A 174 -29.07 10.15 10.84
C PRO A 174 -28.54 9.55 12.16
N CYS A 175 -27.81 10.36 12.92
CA CYS A 175 -27.29 9.91 14.21
C CYS A 175 -28.42 9.67 15.23
N PRO A 176 -28.35 8.59 16.03
CA PRO A 176 -29.30 8.34 17.11
C PRO A 176 -29.37 9.51 18.09
N LYS A 177 -30.52 9.67 18.74
CA LYS A 177 -30.71 10.70 19.78
C LYS A 177 -29.62 10.59 20.86
N GLY A 178 -29.05 11.73 21.24
CA GLY A 178 -27.98 11.79 22.25
C GLY A 178 -26.57 11.59 21.69
N THR A 179 -26.44 11.32 20.39
CA THR A 179 -25.15 11.24 19.71
C THR A 179 -25.02 12.40 18.71
N THR A 180 -23.78 12.75 18.37
CA THR A 180 -23.49 13.82 17.41
C THR A 180 -22.85 13.27 16.16
N GLU A 181 -23.22 13.82 15.02
CA GLU A 181 -22.62 13.50 13.74
C GLU A 181 -21.16 13.97 13.69
N MET A 182 -20.30 13.09 13.22
CA MET A 182 -18.90 13.37 12.93
C MET A 182 -18.78 13.70 11.44
N ARG A 183 -18.16 14.85 11.12
CA ARG A 183 -18.06 15.36 9.74
C ARG A 183 -16.60 15.37 9.29
N TYR A 184 -16.17 14.27 8.67
CA TYR A 184 -14.76 14.09 8.27
C TYR A 184 -14.36 14.97 7.10
N ASP A 185 -15.29 15.30 6.20
CA ASP A 185 -15.08 16.32 5.16
C ASP A 185 -14.62 17.66 5.77
N ARG A 186 -15.28 18.11 6.84
CA ARG A 186 -14.91 19.32 7.56
C ARG A 186 -13.57 19.18 8.29
N GLY A 187 -13.30 18.00 8.84
CA GLY A 187 -12.01 17.69 9.45
C GLY A 187 -10.82 17.73 8.48
N MET A 188 -11.07 17.68 7.17
CA MET A 188 -10.06 17.81 6.10
C MET A 188 -10.03 19.22 5.46
N THR A 189 -10.82 20.18 5.94
CA THR A 189 -10.84 21.56 5.40
C THR A 189 -9.46 22.19 5.34
N TYR A 190 -8.61 21.94 6.34
CA TYR A 190 -7.26 22.49 6.39
C TYR A 190 -6.40 22.03 5.19
N TRP A 191 -6.58 20.79 4.75
CA TRP A 191 -5.83 20.20 3.65
C TRP A 191 -6.33 20.79 2.32
N ALA A 192 -7.65 20.88 2.15
CA ALA A 192 -8.26 21.53 1.00
C ALA A 192 -7.86 23.01 0.89
N GLN A 193 -7.84 23.75 2.01
CA GLN A 193 -7.36 25.14 2.07
C GLN A 193 -5.90 25.26 1.65
N ALA A 194 -5.01 24.45 2.22
CA ALA A 194 -3.58 24.51 1.89
C ALA A 194 -3.27 24.20 0.42
N LEU A 195 -4.03 23.30 -0.21
CA LEU A 195 -3.94 23.07 -1.66
C LEU A 195 -4.55 24.22 -2.46
N ALA A 196 -5.69 24.78 -2.02
CA ALA A 196 -6.29 25.93 -2.68
C ALA A 196 -5.38 27.17 -2.63
N GLU A 197 -4.66 27.39 -1.54
CA GLU A 197 -3.63 28.44 -1.44
C GLU A 197 -2.51 28.25 -2.49
N LYS A 198 -2.26 26.99 -2.90
CA LYS A 198 -1.33 26.62 -3.98
C LYS A 198 -1.98 26.60 -5.36
N GLY A 199 -3.21 27.07 -5.52
CA GLY A 199 -3.89 27.22 -6.81
C GLY A 199 -4.73 26.02 -7.28
N TYR A 200 -5.08 25.09 -6.39
CA TYR A 200 -5.95 23.94 -6.73
C TYR A 200 -7.40 24.21 -6.35
N ALA A 201 -8.35 23.64 -7.09
CA ALA A 201 -9.75 23.60 -6.67
C ALA A 201 -10.02 22.23 -6.04
N VAL A 202 -10.53 22.20 -4.81
CA VAL A 202 -10.62 20.97 -4.02
C VAL A 202 -12.06 20.71 -3.57
N ILE A 203 -12.59 19.54 -3.88
CA ILE A 203 -13.89 19.06 -3.42
C ILE A 203 -13.65 17.97 -2.37
N VAL A 204 -14.26 18.09 -1.19
CA VAL A 204 -14.25 17.04 -0.17
C VAL A 204 -15.71 16.73 0.20
N PRO A 205 -16.33 15.70 -0.42
CA PRO A 205 -17.67 15.27 -0.05
C PRO A 205 -17.69 14.60 1.31
N ASP A 206 -18.82 14.71 2.02
CA ASP A 206 -19.14 13.92 3.19
C ASP A 206 -19.54 12.51 2.77
N LEU A 207 -18.65 11.56 2.97
CA LEU A 207 -18.81 10.15 2.65
C LEU A 207 -19.23 9.32 3.86
N ASN A 208 -19.42 9.92 5.04
CA ASN A 208 -19.78 9.16 6.24
C ASN A 208 -21.07 8.37 6.09
N PRO A 209 -22.16 8.98 5.58
CA PRO A 209 -23.40 8.25 5.40
C PRO A 209 -23.28 7.10 4.38
N VAL A 210 -22.30 7.16 3.46
CA VAL A 210 -22.06 6.08 2.48
C VAL A 210 -21.47 4.83 3.12
N PHE A 211 -20.83 4.94 4.28
CA PHE A 211 -20.00 3.88 4.86
C PHE A 211 -20.56 3.23 6.14
N ILE A 212 -21.87 3.32 6.36
CA ILE A 212 -22.52 2.86 7.60
C ILE A 212 -22.39 1.34 7.78
N ASN A 213 -22.87 0.55 6.81
CA ASN A 213 -22.86 -0.91 6.94
C ASN A 213 -21.46 -1.48 6.63
N LYS A 214 -20.91 -2.34 7.49
CA LYS A 214 -19.62 -2.98 7.21
C LYS A 214 -19.72 -3.97 6.04
N ASP A 215 -20.78 -4.76 6.03
CA ASP A 215 -20.95 -5.94 5.19
C ASP A 215 -21.54 -5.61 3.81
N GLN A 216 -21.90 -4.34 3.59
CA GLN A 216 -22.52 -3.84 2.36
C GLN A 216 -23.87 -4.52 2.05
N ASP A 217 -24.51 -5.10 3.06
CA ASP A 217 -25.84 -5.66 2.94
C ASP A 217 -26.87 -4.52 2.76
N GLY A 218 -27.72 -4.65 1.74
CA GLY A 218 -28.81 -3.71 1.48
C GLY A 218 -28.51 -2.63 0.45
N TYR A 219 -27.27 -2.16 0.27
CA TYR A 219 -26.90 -1.24 -0.82
C TYR A 219 -25.42 -1.33 -1.22
N ASP A 220 -25.15 -0.93 -2.45
CA ASP A 220 -23.81 -0.97 -3.04
C ASP A 220 -23.01 0.29 -2.65
N GLN A 221 -22.10 0.17 -1.68
CA GLN A 221 -21.27 1.28 -1.20
C GLN A 221 -20.37 1.87 -2.29
N ARG A 222 -19.85 1.02 -3.18
CA ARG A 222 -18.99 1.42 -4.30
C ARG A 222 -19.75 2.34 -5.25
N LYS A 223 -20.96 1.95 -5.66
CA LYS A 223 -21.85 2.79 -6.48
C LYS A 223 -22.31 4.04 -5.75
N ALA A 224 -22.65 3.94 -4.47
CA ALA A 224 -23.06 5.09 -3.67
C ALA A 224 -21.93 6.13 -3.57
N TRP A 225 -20.71 5.70 -3.24
CA TRP A 225 -19.52 6.55 -3.18
C TRP A 225 -19.29 7.25 -4.52
N LEU A 226 -19.30 6.50 -5.63
CA LEU A 226 -19.06 7.06 -6.95
C LEU A 226 -20.10 8.14 -7.30
N ARG A 227 -21.39 7.88 -7.05
CA ARG A 227 -22.47 8.82 -7.33
C ARG A 227 -22.41 10.09 -6.46
N VAL A 228 -21.97 9.98 -5.20
CA VAL A 228 -21.76 11.15 -4.33
C VAL A 228 -20.61 12.00 -4.87
N MET A 229 -19.48 11.36 -5.22
CA MET A 229 -18.31 12.04 -5.79
C MET A 229 -18.64 12.71 -7.13
N GLU A 230 -19.34 12.02 -8.03
CA GLU A 230 -19.77 12.54 -9.33
C GLU A 230 -20.74 13.71 -9.20
N ARG A 231 -21.75 13.60 -8.33
CA ARG A 231 -22.72 14.69 -8.15
C ARG A 231 -22.05 15.95 -7.59
N ALA A 232 -21.10 15.81 -6.66
CA ALA A 232 -20.32 16.94 -6.17
C ALA A 232 -19.42 17.55 -7.27
N ARG A 233 -18.74 16.71 -8.04
CA ARG A 233 -17.90 17.13 -9.18
C ARG A 233 -18.69 17.88 -10.23
N ASP A 234 -19.77 17.27 -10.71
CA ASP A 234 -20.55 17.75 -11.84
C ASP A 234 -21.25 19.06 -11.50
N GLU A 235 -21.62 19.28 -10.23
CA GLU A 235 -22.14 20.57 -9.77
C GLU A 235 -21.08 21.68 -9.85
N VAL A 236 -19.83 21.41 -9.47
CA VAL A 236 -18.72 22.37 -9.61
C VAL A 236 -18.43 22.64 -11.09
N LEU A 237 -18.39 21.59 -11.93
CA LEU A 237 -18.17 21.73 -13.37
C LEU A 237 -19.34 22.46 -14.07
N ALA A 238 -20.57 22.31 -13.57
CA ALA A 238 -21.70 23.09 -14.07
C ALA A 238 -21.52 24.58 -13.76
N ALA A 239 -21.09 24.93 -12.54
CA ALA A 239 -20.78 26.31 -12.17
C ALA A 239 -19.62 26.89 -13.00
N ASP A 240 -18.59 26.07 -13.26
CA ASP A 240 -17.45 26.42 -14.12
C ASP A 240 -17.84 26.67 -15.58
N ALA A 241 -18.78 25.89 -16.11
CA ALA A 241 -19.37 26.11 -17.42
C ALA A 241 -20.39 27.28 -17.48
N GLY A 242 -20.51 28.08 -16.41
CA GLY A 242 -21.47 29.19 -16.31
C GLY A 242 -22.94 28.77 -16.25
N LYS A 243 -23.22 27.49 -15.98
CA LYS A 243 -24.59 26.98 -15.85
C LYS A 243 -25.17 27.33 -14.49
N LYS A 244 -26.50 27.23 -14.37
CA LYS A 244 -27.18 27.38 -13.07
C LYS A 244 -26.69 26.30 -12.11
N SER A 245 -26.09 26.72 -11.02
CA SER A 245 -25.54 25.88 -9.95
C SER A 245 -25.81 26.52 -8.59
N ILE A 246 -25.84 25.71 -7.53
CA ILE A 246 -25.90 26.21 -6.16
C ILE A 246 -24.68 27.06 -5.78
N PHE A 247 -23.53 26.88 -6.44
CA PHE A 247 -22.32 27.66 -6.19
C PHE A 247 -22.40 29.10 -6.72
N GLY A 248 -23.49 29.44 -7.42
CA GLY A 248 -23.77 30.78 -7.92
C GLY A 248 -22.90 31.17 -9.11
N ARG A 249 -22.84 32.47 -9.39
CA ARG A 249 -21.96 33.06 -10.41
C ARG A 249 -20.57 33.30 -9.81
N GLY A 250 -19.52 33.21 -10.63
CA GLY A 250 -18.13 33.53 -10.22
C GLY A 250 -17.17 32.34 -10.17
N LEU A 251 -17.62 31.14 -10.57
CA LEU A 251 -16.73 30.01 -10.88
C LEU A 251 -16.52 29.82 -12.38
N GLN A 252 -17.16 30.62 -13.23
CA GLN A 252 -17.05 30.48 -14.67
C GLN A 252 -15.58 30.55 -15.12
N ASP A 253 -15.14 29.56 -15.90
CA ASP A 253 -13.77 29.44 -16.44
C ASP A 253 -12.66 29.46 -15.35
N SER A 254 -12.98 28.96 -14.15
CA SER A 254 -12.07 28.96 -13.00
C SER A 254 -11.37 27.62 -12.78
N ILE A 255 -11.90 26.52 -13.35
CA ILE A 255 -11.44 25.16 -13.13
C ILE A 255 -10.76 24.61 -14.38
N ASP A 256 -9.60 24.00 -14.19
CA ASP A 256 -8.96 23.20 -15.23
C ASP A 256 -9.42 21.75 -15.12
N GLN A 257 -10.52 21.44 -15.82
CA GLN A 257 -11.11 20.11 -15.83
C GLN A 257 -10.19 19.06 -16.50
N ALA A 258 -9.29 19.46 -17.40
CA ALA A 258 -8.40 18.52 -18.09
C ALA A 258 -7.35 17.89 -17.14
N HIS A 259 -7.08 18.55 -16.01
CA HIS A 259 -6.13 18.13 -14.99
C HIS A 259 -6.84 17.81 -13.67
N THR A 260 -7.58 16.70 -13.67
CA THR A 260 -8.31 16.21 -12.48
C THR A 260 -7.51 15.15 -11.74
N ALA A 261 -7.43 15.25 -10.41
CA ALA A 261 -6.86 14.23 -9.53
C ALA A 261 -7.86 13.71 -8.49
N LEU A 262 -7.62 12.47 -8.04
CA LEU A 262 -8.27 11.87 -6.89
C LEU A 262 -7.25 11.72 -5.75
N VAL A 263 -7.63 12.18 -4.55
CA VAL A 263 -6.94 11.89 -3.29
C VAL A 263 -7.85 10.96 -2.50
N ALA A 264 -7.39 9.74 -2.22
CA ALA A 264 -8.19 8.72 -1.52
C ALA A 264 -7.60 8.39 -0.14
N HIS A 265 -8.44 8.18 0.86
CA HIS A 265 -8.03 7.71 2.19
C HIS A 265 -8.77 6.43 2.57
N SER A 266 -8.06 5.44 3.11
CA SER A 266 -8.66 4.21 3.66
C SER A 266 -9.52 3.50 2.60
N ARG A 267 -10.77 3.14 2.95
CA ARG A 267 -11.73 2.46 2.07
C ARG A 267 -11.98 3.19 0.75
N SER A 268 -11.87 4.52 0.67
CA SER A 268 -11.96 5.23 -0.62
C SER A 268 -10.90 4.77 -1.64
N GLY A 269 -9.81 4.15 -1.18
CA GLY A 269 -8.79 3.52 -2.03
C GLY A 269 -9.31 2.34 -2.86
N SER A 270 -10.32 1.61 -2.38
CA SER A 270 -10.89 0.46 -3.12
C SER A 270 -11.74 0.86 -4.33
N TYR A 271 -12.09 2.15 -4.45
CA TYR A 271 -12.99 2.67 -5.48
C TYR A 271 -12.29 3.52 -6.55
N ILE A 272 -10.95 3.57 -6.51
CA ILE A 272 -10.17 4.34 -7.50
C ILE A 272 -10.44 3.83 -8.92
N ALA A 273 -10.44 2.51 -9.13
CA ALA A 273 -10.68 1.91 -10.44
C ALA A 273 -12.08 2.26 -10.99
N ASP A 274 -13.10 2.34 -10.13
CA ASP A 274 -14.45 2.75 -10.55
C ASP A 274 -14.48 4.20 -11.01
N ALA A 275 -13.86 5.10 -10.25
CA ALA A 275 -13.74 6.50 -10.64
C ALA A 275 -13.00 6.65 -11.97
N GLN A 276 -11.91 5.90 -12.17
CA GLN A 276 -11.16 5.92 -13.44
C GLN A 276 -12.03 5.49 -14.60
N LYS A 277 -12.72 4.36 -14.47
CA LYS A 277 -13.62 3.82 -15.50
C LYS A 277 -14.77 4.77 -15.81
N ALA A 278 -15.42 5.29 -14.78
CA ALA A 278 -16.58 6.16 -14.92
C ALA A 278 -16.20 7.51 -15.54
N TRP A 279 -15.02 8.05 -15.20
CA TRP A 279 -14.63 9.41 -15.57
C TRP A 279 -13.78 9.47 -16.85
N ALA A 280 -13.35 8.32 -17.38
CA ALA A 280 -12.49 8.23 -18.57
C ALA A 280 -13.01 9.01 -19.79
N LYS A 281 -14.34 9.09 -19.96
CA LYS A 281 -15.01 9.82 -21.05
C LYS A 281 -15.67 11.13 -20.62
N SER A 282 -15.52 11.51 -19.36
CA SER A 282 -16.03 12.78 -18.87
C SER A 282 -15.16 13.94 -19.35
N VAL A 283 -15.65 15.17 -19.20
CA VAL A 283 -14.84 16.38 -19.43
C VAL A 283 -13.71 16.55 -18.40
N ALA A 284 -13.76 15.79 -17.30
CA ALA A 284 -12.81 15.81 -16.20
C ALA A 284 -12.23 14.40 -15.91
N PRO A 285 -11.49 13.79 -16.86
CA PRO A 285 -10.92 12.47 -16.67
C PRO A 285 -9.81 12.48 -15.60
N LEU A 286 -9.67 11.38 -14.86
CA LEU A 286 -8.57 11.25 -13.89
C LEU A 286 -7.21 11.24 -14.57
N ARG A 287 -6.33 12.13 -14.12
CA ARG A 287 -4.94 12.26 -14.58
C ARG A 287 -3.91 11.96 -13.50
N SER A 288 -4.31 11.92 -12.24
CA SER A 288 -3.41 11.58 -11.14
C SER A 288 -4.18 11.02 -9.95
N VAL A 289 -3.56 10.08 -9.25
CA VAL A 289 -4.10 9.51 -8.01
C VAL A 289 -3.07 9.63 -6.91
N MET A 290 -3.49 10.20 -5.78
CA MET A 290 -2.78 10.09 -4.51
C MET A 290 -3.62 9.30 -3.53
N ALA A 291 -3.00 8.51 -2.67
CA ALA A 291 -3.68 7.85 -1.57
C ALA A 291 -2.96 8.02 -0.23
N TYR A 292 -3.72 8.05 0.85
CA TYR A 292 -3.22 7.91 2.21
C TYR A 292 -3.78 6.64 2.82
N ALA A 293 -2.90 5.72 3.23
CA ALA A 293 -3.28 4.43 3.82
C ALA A 293 -4.51 3.80 3.13
N PRO A 294 -4.50 3.57 1.80
CA PRO A 294 -5.69 3.05 1.14
C PRO A 294 -5.90 1.59 1.50
N SER A 295 -7.18 1.21 1.60
CA SER A 295 -7.62 -0.18 1.59
C SER A 295 -8.02 -0.52 0.15
N PRO A 296 -7.17 -1.19 -0.65
CA PRO A 296 -7.48 -1.51 -2.04
C PRO A 296 -8.54 -2.61 -2.18
N ASN A 297 -8.84 -3.37 -1.13
CA ASN A 297 -9.97 -4.30 -1.10
C ASN A 297 -11.15 -3.72 -0.30
N ASP A 298 -12.34 -4.24 -0.58
CA ASP A 298 -13.58 -3.86 0.09
C ASP A 298 -13.91 -4.72 1.31
N GLY A 299 -12.96 -5.59 1.72
CA GLY A 299 -13.10 -6.50 2.85
C GLY A 299 -13.57 -7.91 2.48
N LYS A 300 -13.85 -8.19 1.19
CA LYS A 300 -14.01 -9.57 0.74
C LYS A 300 -12.61 -10.20 0.69
N ASP A 301 -12.45 -11.36 1.33
CA ASP A 301 -11.20 -12.10 1.51
C ASP A 301 -10.56 -12.62 0.20
N ASP A 302 -10.96 -12.08 -0.94
CA ASP A 302 -10.43 -12.43 -2.23
C ASP A 302 -9.02 -11.84 -2.34
N PHE A 303 -8.03 -12.73 -2.25
CA PHE A 303 -6.62 -12.44 -2.50
C PHE A 303 -6.34 -12.06 -3.97
N ASP A 304 -7.38 -11.94 -4.79
CA ASP A 304 -7.34 -11.33 -6.12
C ASP A 304 -7.25 -9.81 -5.97
N PHE A 305 -6.01 -9.34 -5.86
CA PHE A 305 -5.69 -7.92 -5.92
C PHE A 305 -5.88 -7.43 -7.36
N GLU A 306 -7.09 -7.02 -7.73
CA GLU A 306 -7.28 -6.20 -8.94
C GLU A 306 -6.38 -4.96 -8.88
N ALA A 307 -6.03 -4.41 -10.06
CA ALA A 307 -5.24 -3.19 -10.15
C ALA A 307 -6.13 -1.95 -9.82
N PRO A 308 -6.06 -1.30 -8.64
CA PRO A 308 -6.79 -0.10 -8.26
C PRO A 308 -6.52 1.09 -9.18
N VAL A 309 -5.39 1.10 -9.91
CA VAL A 309 -5.03 2.24 -10.75
C VAL A 309 -4.57 1.77 -12.12
N ASP A 310 -5.26 2.27 -13.15
CA ASP A 310 -4.86 2.20 -14.56
C ASP A 310 -3.34 2.43 -14.69
N PRO A 311 -2.59 1.53 -15.38
CA PRO A 311 -1.16 1.67 -15.66
C PRO A 311 -0.74 2.98 -16.34
N ASN A 312 -1.67 3.72 -16.92
CA ASN A 312 -1.47 4.99 -17.59
C ASN A 312 -1.69 6.22 -16.69
N ILE A 313 -2.15 6.03 -15.46
CA ILE A 313 -2.34 7.11 -14.49
C ILE A 313 -1.25 7.03 -13.43
N PRO A 314 -0.50 8.12 -13.16
CA PRO A 314 0.49 8.14 -12.10
C PRO A 314 -0.19 7.93 -10.75
N TYR A 315 0.43 7.09 -9.92
CA TYR A 315 -0.06 6.72 -8.60
C TYR A 315 0.98 7.00 -7.51
N PHE A 316 0.53 7.57 -6.40
CA PHE A 316 1.36 7.74 -5.21
C PHE A 316 0.57 7.47 -3.94
N SER A 317 1.08 6.61 -3.08
CA SER A 317 0.53 6.41 -1.75
C SER A 317 1.51 6.80 -0.65
N VAL A 318 0.96 7.26 0.47
CA VAL A 318 1.67 7.47 1.74
C VAL A 318 1.01 6.59 2.79
N ASN A 319 1.81 5.84 3.53
CA ASN A 319 1.35 4.92 4.56
C ASN A 319 2.15 5.13 5.85
N GLY A 320 1.47 5.19 6.99
CA GLY A 320 2.12 5.16 8.29
C GLY A 320 2.45 3.72 8.72
N ASP A 321 3.64 3.47 9.26
CA ASP A 321 3.97 2.14 9.78
C ASP A 321 3.29 1.79 11.12
N GLU A 322 2.72 2.80 11.79
CA GLU A 322 1.91 2.65 13.00
C GLU A 322 0.41 2.64 12.70
N ASP A 323 -0.01 2.64 11.43
CA ASP A 323 -1.41 2.48 11.02
C ASP A 323 -2.01 1.21 11.66
N GLY A 324 -3.03 1.39 12.50
CA GLY A 324 -3.67 0.31 13.25
C GLY A 324 -4.97 -0.21 12.62
N ASP A 325 -5.39 0.33 11.48
CA ASP A 325 -6.64 -0.05 10.81
C ASP A 325 -6.35 -0.95 9.61
N VAL A 326 -5.67 -0.40 8.59
CA VAL A 326 -5.38 -1.10 7.33
C VAL A 326 -3.91 -1.53 7.21
N ASN A 327 -3.11 -1.28 8.25
CA ASN A 327 -1.69 -1.63 8.29
C ASN A 327 -0.94 -1.08 7.06
N LEU A 328 -0.20 -1.94 6.36
CA LEU A 328 0.57 -1.60 5.16
C LEU A 328 -0.02 -2.27 3.90
N MET A 329 -1.36 -2.23 3.77
CA MET A 329 -2.08 -2.88 2.66
C MET A 329 -1.65 -2.39 1.28
N ASP A 330 -1.33 -1.11 1.11
CA ASP A 330 -0.90 -0.60 -0.19
C ASP A 330 0.49 -1.10 -0.63
N PRO A 331 1.57 -1.02 0.17
CA PRO A 331 2.84 -1.63 -0.21
C PRO A 331 2.69 -3.11 -0.55
N LYS A 332 1.87 -3.83 0.21
CA LYS A 332 1.54 -5.24 -0.02
C LYS A 332 0.86 -5.43 -1.38
N TRP A 333 -0.13 -4.60 -1.69
CA TRP A 333 -0.83 -4.61 -2.98
C TRP A 333 0.09 -4.25 -4.16
N LEU A 334 0.85 -3.16 -4.05
CA LEU A 334 1.74 -2.68 -5.12
C LEU A 334 2.85 -3.70 -5.41
N THR A 335 3.20 -4.54 -4.43
CA THR A 335 4.13 -5.66 -4.61
C THR A 335 3.63 -6.70 -5.63
N GLU A 336 2.33 -6.99 -5.65
CA GLU A 336 1.75 -7.90 -6.65
C GLU A 336 1.84 -7.33 -8.06
N HIS A 337 1.84 -6.01 -8.17
CA HIS A 337 1.87 -5.26 -9.42
C HIS A 337 3.30 -4.92 -9.88
N VAL A 338 4.32 -5.36 -9.13
CA VAL A 338 5.70 -5.34 -9.62
C VAL A 338 5.79 -6.25 -10.85
N GLY A 339 6.38 -5.71 -11.93
CA GLY A 339 6.43 -6.36 -13.23
C GLY A 339 5.30 -5.97 -14.19
N GLN A 340 4.24 -5.30 -13.71
CA GLN A 340 3.21 -4.74 -14.58
C GLN A 340 3.82 -3.73 -15.56
N LYS A 341 3.43 -3.80 -16.84
CA LYS A 341 3.77 -2.79 -17.84
C LYS A 341 2.96 -1.53 -17.55
N ARG A 342 3.64 -0.39 -17.34
CA ARG A 342 3.03 0.90 -17.05
C ARG A 342 3.57 1.97 -17.97
N THR A 343 2.75 2.98 -18.28
CA THR A 343 3.20 4.21 -18.94
C THR A 343 3.32 5.38 -17.95
N ALA A 344 2.77 5.21 -16.73
CA ALA A 344 2.93 6.12 -15.62
C ALA A 344 3.42 5.42 -14.34
N SER A 345 4.28 6.11 -13.57
CA SER A 345 4.92 5.56 -12.38
C SER A 345 3.92 5.32 -11.24
N ALA A 346 4.14 4.27 -10.46
CA ALA A 346 3.40 3.98 -9.24
C ALA A 346 4.37 3.90 -8.05
N LEU A 347 4.11 4.69 -7.03
CA LEU A 347 5.01 4.88 -5.88
C LEU A 347 4.24 4.61 -4.59
N SER A 348 4.90 3.96 -3.63
CA SER A 348 4.39 3.78 -2.27
C SER A 348 5.46 4.17 -1.26
N ALA A 349 5.15 5.20 -0.48
CA ALA A 349 5.95 5.69 0.63
C ALA A 349 5.44 5.11 1.94
N VAL A 350 6.33 4.58 2.76
CA VAL A 350 6.05 4.23 4.16
C VAL A 350 6.88 5.13 5.07
N VAL A 351 6.18 5.83 5.96
CA VAL A 351 6.73 6.81 6.90
C VAL A 351 6.60 6.33 8.36
N PRO A 352 7.62 6.55 9.21
CA PRO A 352 7.65 6.03 10.57
C PRO A 352 6.78 6.85 11.53
N GLY A 353 5.99 6.17 12.36
CA GLY A 353 5.26 6.73 13.50
C GLY A 353 3.90 7.36 13.19
N TYR A 354 3.50 7.40 11.91
CA TYR A 354 2.21 7.93 11.48
C TYR A 354 1.12 6.83 11.56
N GLY A 355 -0.11 7.22 11.90
CA GLY A 355 -1.28 6.33 11.99
C GLY A 355 -2.30 6.54 10.88
N HIS A 356 -3.45 5.87 10.96
CA HIS A 356 -4.49 5.90 9.93
C HIS A 356 -5.32 7.19 9.94
N ASN A 357 -5.66 7.72 11.12
CA ASN A 357 -6.77 8.68 11.27
C ASN A 357 -6.35 10.11 11.62
N TYR A 358 -5.15 10.30 12.18
CA TYR A 358 -4.71 11.60 12.70
C TYR A 358 -4.55 12.71 11.64
N ILE A 359 -4.66 12.37 10.35
CA ILE A 359 -4.75 13.35 9.26
C ILE A 359 -6.07 14.13 9.24
N ASN A 360 -7.07 13.75 10.05
CA ASN A 360 -8.37 14.40 10.05
C ASN A 360 -8.66 15.04 11.42
N ARG A 361 -8.97 16.34 11.39
CA ARG A 361 -9.14 17.14 12.61
C ARG A 361 -10.28 16.66 13.50
N GLU A 362 -11.32 16.04 12.94
CA GLU A 362 -12.44 15.50 13.71
C GLU A 362 -12.01 14.34 14.62
N PHE A 363 -11.10 13.47 14.17
CA PHE A 363 -10.53 12.45 15.05
C PHE A 363 -9.60 13.05 16.09
N SER A 364 -8.72 13.95 15.66
CA SER A 364 -7.73 14.54 16.57
C SER A 364 -8.36 15.37 17.68
N SER A 365 -9.45 16.11 17.39
CA SER A 365 -10.19 16.90 18.38
C SER A 365 -10.84 16.01 19.44
N ARG A 366 -11.21 14.79 19.05
CA ARG A 366 -11.79 13.74 19.92
C ARG A 366 -10.74 12.81 20.52
N LYS A 367 -9.46 12.99 20.18
CA LYS A 367 -8.33 12.16 20.62
C LYS A 367 -8.49 10.68 20.23
N ILE A 368 -9.14 10.41 19.10
CA ILE A 368 -9.28 9.05 18.55
C ILE A 368 -8.00 8.73 17.79
N ASP A 369 -7.08 8.04 18.47
CA ASP A 369 -5.78 7.62 17.97
C ASP A 369 -5.78 6.13 17.68
N ASP A 370 -5.63 5.78 16.41
CA ASP A 370 -5.63 4.41 15.93
C ASP A 370 -4.21 3.81 15.88
N ARG A 371 -3.17 4.58 16.22
CA ARG A 371 -1.80 4.08 16.15
C ARG A 371 -1.61 2.85 17.03
N LYS A 372 -0.96 1.82 16.47
CA LYS A 372 -0.62 0.57 17.20
C LYS A 372 0.18 0.87 18.46
N ASN A 373 1.22 1.68 18.31
CA ASN A 373 1.98 2.21 19.43
C ASN A 373 1.40 3.55 19.90
N LYS A 374 1.21 3.68 21.22
CA LYS A 374 0.70 4.91 21.86
C LYS A 374 1.81 5.75 22.49
N ASP A 375 3.06 5.56 22.06
CA ASP A 375 4.21 6.35 22.55
C ASP A 375 4.00 7.83 22.21
N LYS A 376 4.19 8.69 23.23
CA LYS A 376 4.00 10.14 23.10
C LYS A 376 5.05 10.79 22.20
N SER A 377 6.16 10.10 21.91
CA SER A 377 7.18 10.58 20.97
C SER A 377 6.75 10.49 19.51
N LEU A 378 5.66 9.78 19.21
CA LEU A 378 5.18 9.61 17.84
C LEU A 378 4.56 10.91 17.29
N PRO A 379 4.68 11.17 15.96
CA PRO A 379 4.12 12.35 15.31
C PRO A 379 2.66 12.66 15.70
N GLY A 380 2.39 13.85 16.22
CA GLY A 380 1.01 14.28 16.53
C GLY A 380 0.20 14.71 15.31
N ALA A 381 -1.03 15.19 15.51
CA ALA A 381 -1.92 15.64 14.44
C ALA A 381 -1.28 16.72 13.54
N LYS A 382 -0.64 17.75 14.10
CA LYS A 382 0.05 18.79 13.32
C LYS A 382 1.13 18.24 12.38
N ALA A 383 1.83 17.18 12.79
CA ALA A 383 2.84 16.54 11.95
C ALA A 383 2.18 15.74 10.81
N HIS A 384 1.06 15.06 11.08
CA HIS A 384 0.23 14.41 10.06
C HIS A 384 -0.28 15.42 9.03
N GLU A 385 -0.85 16.55 9.48
CA GLU A 385 -1.31 17.62 8.60
C GLU A 385 -0.19 18.15 7.70
N LYS A 386 0.99 18.44 8.27
CA LYS A 386 2.16 18.90 7.53
C LYS A 386 2.58 17.90 6.44
N LEU A 387 2.71 16.62 6.82
CA LEU A 387 3.06 15.56 5.88
C LEU A 387 2.07 15.52 4.71
N MET A 388 0.76 15.53 4.98
CA MET A 388 -0.25 15.44 3.92
C MET A 388 -0.26 16.65 3.00
N ILE A 389 -0.17 17.86 3.55
CA ILE A 389 -0.11 19.09 2.75
C ILE A 389 1.10 19.08 1.83
N GLU A 390 2.29 18.81 2.37
CA GLU A 390 3.53 18.89 1.60
C GLU A 390 3.63 17.75 0.58
N ALA A 391 3.34 16.50 0.98
CA ALA A 391 3.41 15.35 0.09
C ALA A 391 2.40 15.47 -1.07
N SER A 392 1.17 15.92 -0.79
CA SER A 392 0.16 16.12 -1.82
C SER A 392 0.49 17.28 -2.76
N ALA A 393 0.99 18.39 -2.24
CA ALA A 393 1.44 19.51 -3.07
C ALA A 393 2.57 19.07 -4.01
N MET A 394 3.59 18.38 -3.49
CA MET A 394 4.70 17.85 -4.30
C MET A 394 4.22 16.91 -5.41
N TRP A 395 3.31 16.00 -5.06
CA TRP A 395 2.74 15.06 -6.02
C TRP A 395 1.95 15.78 -7.12
N LEU A 396 0.96 16.58 -6.74
CA LEU A 396 0.05 17.24 -7.66
C LEU A 396 0.76 18.28 -8.52
N ASP A 397 1.77 18.99 -8.00
CA ASP A 397 2.57 19.92 -8.80
C ASP A 397 3.37 19.16 -9.87
N SER A 398 3.87 17.97 -9.54
CA SER A 398 4.64 17.13 -10.46
C SER A 398 3.77 16.47 -11.54
N THR A 399 2.59 15.96 -11.18
CA THR A 399 1.75 15.15 -12.07
C THR A 399 0.69 15.94 -12.84
N LEU A 400 0.12 17.00 -12.25
CA LEU A 400 -0.91 17.80 -12.91
C LEU A 400 -0.33 19.05 -13.59
N ARG A 401 0.74 19.63 -13.04
CA ARG A 401 1.32 20.89 -13.55
C ARG A 401 2.68 20.72 -14.19
N GLY A 402 3.22 19.50 -14.22
CA GLY A 402 4.52 19.19 -14.80
C GLY A 402 5.70 19.92 -14.15
N LYS A 403 5.55 20.44 -12.92
CA LYS A 403 6.66 21.09 -12.22
C LYS A 403 7.71 20.05 -11.89
N SER A 404 8.98 20.35 -12.16
CA SER A 404 10.09 19.54 -11.68
C SER A 404 10.08 19.51 -10.15
N GLY A 405 10.07 18.32 -9.55
CA GLY A 405 10.00 18.14 -8.11
C GLY A 405 10.87 16.99 -7.63
N GLN A 406 10.80 16.68 -6.33
CA GLN A 406 11.53 15.56 -5.73
C GLN A 406 10.84 14.21 -5.97
N MET A 407 9.68 14.19 -6.65
CA MET A 407 8.97 12.94 -6.93
C MET A 407 9.70 12.17 -8.04
N PRO A 408 10.10 10.91 -7.79
CA PRO A 408 10.84 10.10 -8.75
C PRO A 408 9.91 9.51 -9.81
N LEU A 409 9.38 10.37 -10.68
CA LEU A 409 8.40 10.02 -11.70
C LEU A 409 9.04 9.39 -12.94
N LYS A 410 10.32 9.68 -13.22
CA LYS A 410 11.01 9.19 -14.40
C LYS A 410 11.80 7.91 -14.15
N ALA A 411 12.09 7.22 -15.25
CA ALA A 411 13.02 6.11 -15.29
C ALA A 411 14.38 6.49 -14.66
N GLY A 412 14.89 5.65 -13.77
CA GLY A 412 16.21 5.85 -13.15
C GLY A 412 16.31 6.97 -12.13
N GLU A 413 15.26 7.76 -11.87
CA GLU A 413 15.27 8.73 -10.76
C GLU A 413 15.39 8.00 -9.42
N GLN A 414 16.31 8.46 -8.58
CA GLN A 414 16.49 7.93 -7.24
C GLN A 414 15.38 8.49 -6.34
N PRO A 415 14.74 7.67 -5.50
CA PRO A 415 13.78 8.19 -4.54
C PRO A 415 14.50 9.08 -3.52
N PRO A 416 13.88 10.19 -3.07
CA PRO A 416 14.47 11.00 -2.02
C PRO A 416 14.49 10.23 -0.69
N ALA A 417 15.47 10.52 0.16
CA ALA A 417 15.55 9.90 1.50
C ALA A 417 14.35 10.26 2.40
N THR A 418 13.67 11.36 2.08
CA THR A 418 12.52 11.88 2.82
C THR A 418 11.40 12.33 1.89
N ILE A 419 10.16 12.29 2.36
CA ILE A 419 9.03 13.05 1.80
C ILE A 419 8.54 14.04 2.85
N ALA A 420 8.33 15.31 2.48
CA ALA A 420 7.90 16.35 3.43
C ALA A 420 8.81 16.44 4.70
N GLY A 421 10.12 16.23 4.54
CA GLY A 421 11.08 16.18 5.64
C GLY A 421 11.00 14.93 6.54
N VAL A 422 10.16 13.95 6.21
CA VAL A 422 9.99 12.71 6.97
C VAL A 422 10.79 11.56 6.33
N PRO A 423 11.66 10.86 7.08
CA PRO A 423 12.36 9.68 6.58
C PRO A 423 11.39 8.67 5.95
N THR A 424 11.70 8.22 4.74
CA THR A 424 10.75 7.41 3.96
C THR A 424 11.41 6.16 3.42
N SER A 425 10.64 5.07 3.39
CA SER A 425 10.98 3.87 2.64
C SER A 425 10.07 3.73 1.44
N TRP A 426 10.65 3.40 0.29
CA TRP A 426 9.96 3.45 -0.99
C TRP A 426 9.80 2.07 -1.61
N LEU A 427 8.62 1.80 -2.15
CA LEU A 427 8.37 0.81 -3.19
C LEU A 427 8.00 1.57 -4.46
N MET A 428 8.65 1.26 -5.58
CA MET A 428 8.49 2.00 -6.82
C MET A 428 8.30 1.04 -7.98
N VAL A 429 7.24 1.21 -8.75
CA VAL A 429 7.02 0.50 -10.02
C VAL A 429 7.21 1.51 -11.15
N THR A 430 8.28 1.29 -11.93
CA THR A 430 8.70 2.19 -13.01
C THR A 430 7.77 2.12 -14.22
N ASN A 431 7.65 3.24 -14.94
CA ASN A 431 6.99 3.34 -16.24
C ASN A 431 7.92 3.17 -17.45
N ALA A 432 9.21 2.95 -17.20
CA ALA A 432 10.19 2.78 -18.28
C ALA A 432 10.06 1.39 -18.94
N PRO A 433 10.49 1.27 -20.20
CA PRO A 433 10.85 -0.03 -20.78
C PRO A 433 11.84 -0.75 -19.88
N LYS A 434 11.66 -2.07 -19.71
CA LYS A 434 12.45 -2.88 -18.79
C LYS A 434 12.47 -4.35 -19.14
N TYR A 435 13.51 -5.02 -18.65
CA TYR A 435 13.61 -6.48 -18.58
C TYR A 435 13.50 -6.90 -17.12
N SER A 436 12.66 -7.89 -16.83
CA SER A 436 12.35 -8.24 -15.45
C SER A 436 12.60 -9.73 -15.16
N PHE A 437 13.35 -9.98 -14.10
CA PHE A 437 13.13 -11.19 -13.30
C PHE A 437 11.94 -10.93 -12.40
N LEU A 438 10.94 -11.82 -12.43
CA LEU A 438 9.77 -11.77 -11.55
C LEU A 438 9.56 -13.14 -10.95
N SER A 439 9.65 -13.25 -9.62
CA SER A 439 9.65 -14.54 -8.96
C SER A 439 8.38 -15.34 -9.24
N GLY A 440 8.57 -16.58 -9.70
CA GLY A 440 7.48 -17.48 -10.07
C GLY A 440 6.80 -17.18 -11.42
N ALA A 441 7.26 -16.18 -12.17
CA ALA A 441 6.66 -15.77 -13.44
C ALA A 441 7.68 -15.67 -14.59
N SER A 442 8.82 -15.00 -14.38
CA SER A 442 9.83 -14.80 -15.42
C SER A 442 11.26 -14.87 -14.89
N GLY A 443 12.15 -15.39 -15.71
CA GLY A 443 13.57 -15.57 -15.36
C GLY A 443 13.81 -16.76 -14.45
N SER A 444 15.02 -16.84 -13.89
CA SER A 444 15.36 -17.89 -12.93
C SER A 444 16.31 -17.36 -11.86
N ALA A 445 16.16 -17.87 -10.65
CA ALA A 445 17.09 -17.64 -9.55
C ALA A 445 17.78 -18.97 -9.21
N LYS A 446 19.10 -18.96 -9.08
CA LYS A 446 19.89 -20.13 -8.68
C LYS A 446 20.78 -19.77 -7.50
N ALA A 447 21.01 -20.73 -6.60
CA ALA A 447 21.97 -20.55 -5.51
C ALA A 447 23.36 -20.20 -6.07
N LEU A 448 24.08 -19.34 -5.35
CA LEU A 448 25.44 -18.94 -5.65
C LEU A 448 26.33 -19.18 -4.41
N GLY A 449 27.48 -19.81 -4.60
CA GLY A 449 28.37 -20.20 -3.51
C GLY A 449 27.65 -21.11 -2.51
N ASN A 450 27.78 -20.81 -1.22
CA ASN A 450 27.07 -21.49 -0.13
C ASN A 450 25.75 -20.80 0.28
N GLY A 451 25.22 -19.89 -0.56
CA GLY A 451 23.90 -19.30 -0.36
C GLY A 451 22.77 -20.22 -0.82
N THR A 452 21.54 -19.73 -0.76
CA THR A 452 20.35 -20.44 -1.28
C THR A 452 19.48 -19.52 -2.11
N ALA A 453 18.68 -20.09 -2.99
CA ALA A 453 17.61 -19.40 -3.70
C ALA A 453 16.37 -20.31 -3.70
N LEU A 454 15.35 -19.97 -2.91
CA LEU A 454 14.11 -20.72 -2.80
C LEU A 454 12.95 -19.90 -3.35
N ALA A 455 12.40 -20.30 -4.50
CA ALA A 455 11.15 -19.75 -4.98
C ALA A 455 10.00 -20.28 -4.12
N CYS A 456 9.21 -19.39 -3.53
CA CYS A 456 8.09 -19.73 -2.67
C CYS A 456 7.03 -18.62 -2.66
N HIS A 457 5.93 -18.83 -1.94
CA HIS A 457 4.80 -17.90 -1.79
C HIS A 457 4.61 -17.56 -0.32
N ASN A 458 4.68 -16.28 0.05
CA ASN A 458 4.22 -15.84 1.36
C ASN A 458 2.69 -15.77 1.36
N TYR A 459 2.07 -16.47 2.31
CA TYR A 459 0.64 -16.43 2.52
C TYR A 459 0.29 -15.43 3.62
N PRO A 460 -0.90 -14.79 3.55
CA PRO A 460 -1.38 -13.96 4.64
C PRO A 460 -1.45 -14.76 5.95
N THR A 461 -1.16 -14.08 7.06
CA THR A 461 -1.10 -14.69 8.40
C THR A 461 -2.41 -15.33 8.85
N VAL A 462 -3.54 -14.87 8.31
CA VAL A 462 -4.87 -15.45 8.55
C VAL A 462 -5.06 -16.83 7.90
N VAL A 463 -4.25 -17.18 6.90
CA VAL A 463 -4.30 -18.50 6.25
C VAL A 463 -3.49 -19.48 7.11
N PRO A 464 -4.14 -20.47 7.74
CA PRO A 464 -3.46 -21.40 8.63
C PRO A 464 -2.49 -22.29 7.83
N PRO A 465 -1.37 -22.75 8.43
CA PRO A 465 -0.34 -23.51 7.71
C PRO A 465 -0.85 -24.70 6.90
N PHE A 466 -1.86 -25.42 7.39
CA PHE A 466 -2.44 -26.59 6.70
C PHE A 466 -3.25 -26.24 5.44
N ALA A 467 -3.68 -24.97 5.30
CA ALA A 467 -4.42 -24.47 4.14
C ALA A 467 -3.52 -23.80 3.09
N ARG A 468 -2.23 -23.63 3.40
CA ARG A 468 -1.25 -23.07 2.46
C ARG A 468 -0.84 -24.14 1.45
N ALA A 469 -0.56 -23.75 0.21
CA ALA A 469 -0.08 -24.70 -0.78
C ALA A 469 1.38 -25.11 -0.52
N LYS A 470 1.85 -26.13 -1.26
CA LYS A 470 3.20 -26.70 -1.08
C LYS A 470 4.35 -25.75 -1.42
N ASP A 471 4.06 -24.67 -2.14
CA ASP A 471 5.02 -23.61 -2.46
C ASP A 471 5.09 -22.52 -1.38
N ALA A 472 4.45 -22.72 -0.21
CA ALA A 472 4.57 -21.80 0.91
C ALA A 472 6.02 -21.56 1.33
N CYS A 473 6.37 -20.31 1.58
CA CYS A 473 7.67 -19.98 2.15
C CYS A 473 7.78 -20.57 3.57
N PRO A 474 9.00 -20.97 4.00
CA PRO A 474 9.23 -21.33 5.39
C PRO A 474 8.74 -20.22 6.33
N ASP A 475 8.13 -20.59 7.46
CA ASP A 475 7.74 -19.60 8.45
C ASP A 475 8.97 -18.82 8.94
N ILE A 476 8.76 -17.54 9.22
CA ILE A 476 9.79 -16.68 9.78
C ILE A 476 9.65 -16.70 11.30
N GLU A 477 10.75 -16.92 12.01
CA GLU A 477 10.71 -17.00 13.47
C GLU A 477 10.55 -15.62 14.11
N ASP A 478 11.08 -14.57 13.48
CA ASP A 478 11.10 -13.21 14.02
C ASP A 478 10.55 -12.19 12.99
N GLY A 479 9.33 -11.72 13.23
CA GLY A 479 8.71 -10.58 12.52
C GLY A 479 7.45 -10.93 11.77
N VAL A 480 6.86 -9.92 11.13
CA VAL A 480 5.67 -10.06 10.28
C VAL A 480 6.02 -9.63 8.86
N LEU A 481 5.84 -10.53 7.90
CA LEU A 481 5.95 -10.22 6.47
C LEU A 481 4.59 -9.77 5.95
N GLU A 482 4.51 -8.51 5.53
CA GLU A 482 3.34 -7.91 4.91
C GLU A 482 3.47 -7.95 3.39
N ASN A 483 3.52 -9.16 2.84
CA ASN A 483 3.43 -9.42 1.41
C ASN A 483 2.72 -10.77 1.19
N ASN A 484 1.89 -10.84 0.15
CA ASN A 484 1.15 -12.05 -0.22
C ASN A 484 1.63 -12.63 -1.56
N SER A 485 2.92 -12.44 -1.86
CA SER A 485 3.45 -12.61 -3.21
C SER A 485 4.28 -13.87 -3.37
N ARG A 486 4.42 -14.30 -4.63
CA ARG A 486 5.54 -15.17 -5.03
C ARG A 486 6.85 -14.39 -4.95
N LEU A 487 7.86 -15.00 -4.35
CA LEU A 487 9.17 -14.39 -4.08
C LEU A 487 10.27 -15.45 -4.10
N THR A 488 11.51 -15.00 -4.21
CA THR A 488 12.70 -15.84 -4.06
C THR A 488 13.35 -15.47 -2.75
N ARG A 489 13.26 -16.37 -1.76
CA ARG A 489 13.99 -16.23 -0.51
C ARG A 489 15.44 -16.61 -0.71
N VAL A 490 16.34 -15.68 -0.40
CA VAL A 490 17.77 -15.82 -0.57
C VAL A 490 18.45 -15.82 0.79
N LYS A 491 19.10 -16.94 1.14
CA LYS A 491 20.03 -16.97 2.26
C LYS A 491 21.37 -16.41 1.81
N LEU A 492 21.79 -15.35 2.46
CA LEU A 492 23.03 -14.61 2.18
C LEU A 492 24.13 -15.06 3.15
N THR A 493 25.33 -15.19 2.63
CA THR A 493 26.57 -15.39 3.39
C THR A 493 27.64 -14.43 2.85
N PRO A 494 28.81 -14.27 3.50
CA PRO A 494 29.89 -13.45 2.95
C PRO A 494 30.28 -13.79 1.50
N ALA A 495 30.17 -15.07 1.10
CA ALA A 495 30.60 -15.57 -0.22
C ALA A 495 29.47 -16.22 -1.03
N GLY A 496 28.21 -16.02 -0.62
CA GLY A 496 27.08 -16.76 -1.17
C GLY A 496 25.76 -16.00 -1.13
N GLY A 497 24.86 -16.40 -2.01
CA GLY A 497 23.52 -15.84 -2.16
C GLY A 497 22.81 -16.45 -3.36
N ALA A 498 22.32 -15.61 -4.27
CA ALA A 498 21.61 -16.04 -5.46
C ALA A 498 22.07 -15.29 -6.72
N ARG A 499 22.07 -16.00 -7.84
CA ARG A 499 22.18 -15.45 -9.20
C ARG A 499 20.81 -15.40 -9.85
N PHE A 500 20.43 -14.23 -10.33
CA PHE A 500 19.18 -13.98 -11.05
C PHE A 500 19.48 -13.81 -12.54
N THR A 501 19.04 -14.77 -13.34
CA THR A 501 19.08 -14.69 -14.79
C THR A 501 17.82 -14.02 -15.28
N ILE A 502 17.98 -12.86 -15.92
CA ILE A 502 16.88 -12.05 -16.43
C ILE A 502 16.67 -12.45 -17.89
N PRO A 503 15.49 -12.96 -18.26
CA PRO A 503 15.27 -13.48 -19.59
C PRO A 503 15.24 -12.31 -20.59
N ALA A 504 15.78 -12.53 -21.78
CA ALA A 504 15.55 -11.63 -22.91
C ALA A 504 14.10 -11.70 -23.44
N ALA A 505 13.27 -12.59 -22.89
CA ALA A 505 11.98 -12.97 -23.44
C ALA A 505 10.92 -11.84 -23.37
N GLY A 506 10.33 -11.52 -24.52
CA GLY A 506 9.22 -10.56 -24.67
C GLY A 506 9.60 -9.24 -25.37
N SER A 507 10.88 -8.93 -25.45
CA SER A 507 11.44 -7.77 -26.17
C SER A 507 12.24 -8.26 -27.36
N LYS A 508 12.05 -7.65 -28.55
CA LYS A 508 12.76 -7.99 -29.79
C LYS A 508 14.28 -7.66 -29.77
N GLY A 509 14.91 -7.60 -28.60
CA GLY A 509 16.30 -7.19 -28.45
C GLY A 509 16.92 -7.65 -27.14
N GLU A 510 18.25 -7.65 -27.10
CA GLU A 510 19.05 -7.94 -25.92
C GLU A 510 18.96 -6.81 -24.88
N PRO A 511 19.06 -7.10 -23.56
CA PRO A 511 19.03 -6.09 -22.49
C PRO A 511 20.26 -5.17 -22.55
N THR A 512 20.22 -4.21 -23.47
CA THR A 512 21.20 -3.17 -23.76
C THR A 512 20.54 -1.79 -23.64
N GLY A 513 21.30 -0.75 -23.38
CA GLY A 513 20.76 0.59 -23.03
C GLY A 513 20.20 0.66 -21.60
N VAL A 514 20.57 -0.28 -20.73
CA VAL A 514 20.14 -0.30 -19.33
C VAL A 514 20.94 0.75 -18.56
N SER A 515 20.26 1.65 -17.87
CA SER A 515 20.89 2.69 -17.05
C SER A 515 20.82 2.42 -15.56
N ASP A 516 19.85 1.62 -15.12
CA ASP A 516 19.58 1.39 -13.71
C ASP A 516 19.08 -0.04 -13.47
N VAL A 517 19.41 -0.61 -12.31
CA VAL A 517 18.82 -1.86 -11.80
C VAL A 517 17.94 -1.52 -10.61
N ALA A 518 16.65 -1.87 -10.67
CA ALA A 518 15.74 -1.77 -9.55
C ALA A 518 15.49 -3.15 -8.94
N ILE A 519 15.88 -3.33 -7.67
CA ILE A 519 15.75 -4.59 -6.93
C ILE A 519 14.61 -4.43 -5.93
N HIS A 520 13.56 -5.24 -6.07
CA HIS A 520 12.37 -5.20 -5.23
C HIS A 520 12.48 -6.30 -4.18
N LEU A 521 12.80 -5.92 -2.94
CA LEU A 521 13.13 -6.86 -1.88
C LEU A 521 12.72 -6.37 -0.49
N SER A 522 12.69 -7.28 0.47
CA SER A 522 12.68 -6.98 1.91
C SER A 522 13.60 -7.94 2.66
N PRO A 523 14.04 -7.64 3.90
CA PRO A 523 14.53 -8.68 4.80
C PRO A 523 13.46 -9.75 4.99
N SER A 524 13.86 -11.01 5.15
CA SER A 524 12.93 -12.11 5.44
C SER A 524 12.52 -12.16 6.93
N GLY A 525 12.71 -11.09 7.69
CA GLY A 525 12.48 -11.04 9.14
C GLY A 525 13.59 -10.30 9.88
N SER A 526 13.45 -10.26 11.21
CA SER A 526 14.42 -9.61 12.10
C SER A 526 15.68 -10.43 12.30
N ARG A 527 16.75 -9.74 12.67
CA ARG A 527 18.10 -10.30 12.77
C ARG A 527 18.34 -10.86 14.18
N LYS A 528 18.48 -12.18 14.30
CA LYS A 528 18.82 -12.87 15.56
C LYS A 528 20.17 -12.43 16.15
N ASP A 529 21.11 -12.04 15.28
CA ASP A 529 22.44 -11.56 15.65
C ASP A 529 22.47 -10.06 16.00
N LYS A 530 21.31 -9.40 16.09
CA LYS A 530 21.13 -8.00 16.49
C LYS A 530 21.80 -6.98 15.55
N GLU A 531 22.14 -7.40 14.33
CA GLU A 531 22.58 -6.47 13.28
C GLU A 531 21.44 -5.50 12.92
N LYS A 532 21.78 -4.25 12.57
CA LYS A 532 20.78 -3.21 12.27
C LYS A 532 20.02 -3.43 10.95
N GLY A 533 20.35 -4.47 10.20
CA GLY A 533 19.75 -4.84 8.93
C GLY A 533 20.54 -5.93 8.20
N THR A 534 20.20 -6.14 6.93
CA THR A 534 20.82 -7.16 6.07
C THR A 534 21.53 -6.47 4.91
N ALA A 535 22.83 -6.17 5.04
CA ALA A 535 23.58 -5.60 3.91
C ALA A 535 23.68 -6.61 2.75
N ILE A 536 23.72 -6.11 1.52
CA ILE A 536 23.88 -6.94 0.32
C ILE A 536 24.98 -6.39 -0.58
N HIS A 537 25.62 -7.28 -1.31
CA HIS A 537 26.50 -6.97 -2.43
C HIS A 537 25.82 -7.36 -3.73
N VAL A 538 25.77 -6.42 -4.67
CA VAL A 538 25.12 -6.57 -5.97
C VAL A 538 26.17 -6.63 -7.06
N THR A 539 26.18 -7.70 -7.85
CA THR A 539 27.07 -7.87 -9.01
C THR A 539 26.23 -7.95 -10.28
N VAL A 540 26.35 -6.95 -11.16
CA VAL A 540 25.73 -6.93 -12.49
C VAL A 540 26.70 -7.54 -13.48
N ARG A 541 26.31 -8.67 -14.11
CA ARG A 541 27.15 -9.43 -15.03
C ARG A 541 26.83 -9.11 -16.47
N LEU A 542 27.86 -8.94 -17.28
CA LEU A 542 27.73 -8.55 -18.68
C LEU A 542 28.08 -9.71 -19.61
N GLY A 543 27.56 -9.66 -20.85
CA GLY A 543 27.81 -10.69 -21.88
C GLY A 543 29.26 -10.80 -22.31
N ASN A 544 30.06 -9.75 -22.10
CA ASN A 544 31.50 -9.71 -22.38
C ASN A 544 32.37 -10.24 -21.23
N GLY A 545 31.77 -10.76 -20.16
CA GLY A 545 32.47 -11.28 -18.97
C GLY A 545 32.86 -10.24 -17.92
N LYS A 546 32.75 -8.94 -18.20
CA LYS A 546 32.94 -7.89 -17.19
C LYS A 546 31.80 -7.87 -16.18
N VAL A 547 32.07 -7.27 -15.02
CA VAL A 547 31.10 -7.09 -13.94
C VAL A 547 31.11 -5.66 -13.44
N PHE A 548 29.94 -5.16 -13.04
CA PHE A 548 29.80 -3.97 -12.20
C PHE A 548 29.34 -4.40 -10.82
N GLU A 549 29.99 -3.89 -9.78
CA GLU A 549 29.76 -4.29 -8.40
C GLU A 549 29.43 -3.08 -7.53
N THR A 550 28.48 -3.24 -6.61
CA THR A 550 28.16 -2.22 -5.62
C THR A 550 27.64 -2.85 -4.34
N ASP A 551 27.96 -2.21 -3.22
CA ASP A 551 27.44 -2.59 -1.91
C ASP A 551 26.22 -1.74 -1.54
N ILE A 552 25.22 -2.37 -0.93
CA ILE A 552 24.05 -1.71 -0.37
C ILE A 552 24.07 -1.95 1.14
N PRO A 553 24.24 -0.90 1.95
CA PRO A 553 24.46 -1.07 3.38
C PRO A 553 23.18 -1.52 4.10
N ALA A 554 23.36 -2.17 5.26
CA ALA A 554 22.25 -2.58 6.15
C ALA A 554 21.37 -1.41 6.61
N THR A 555 21.88 -0.17 6.55
CA THR A 555 21.16 1.06 6.89
C THR A 555 20.22 1.53 5.78
N HIS A 556 20.31 0.96 4.57
CA HIS A 556 19.38 1.27 3.49
C HIS A 556 17.95 0.93 3.89
N TYR A 557 16.97 1.80 3.58
CA TYR A 557 15.60 1.65 4.09
C TYR A 557 14.94 0.32 3.71
N ALA A 558 15.36 -0.27 2.59
CA ALA A 558 14.88 -1.56 2.08
C ALA A 558 15.49 -2.77 2.79
N LEU A 559 16.54 -2.59 3.60
CA LEU A 559 17.33 -3.66 4.22
C LEU A 559 17.41 -3.56 5.74
N LYS A 560 16.95 -2.44 6.31
CA LYS A 560 16.96 -2.18 7.74
C LYS A 560 16.09 -3.17 8.51
N ASP A 561 16.61 -3.66 9.64
CA ASP A 561 15.84 -4.40 10.63
C ASP A 561 14.77 -3.48 11.24
N ARG A 562 13.54 -3.99 11.34
CA ARG A 562 12.36 -3.26 11.82
C ARG A 562 11.93 -3.68 13.23
N LYS A 563 12.67 -4.56 13.89
CA LYS A 563 12.45 -4.91 15.29
C LYS A 563 12.49 -3.66 16.17
N SER A 564 11.51 -3.58 17.06
CA SER A 564 11.42 -2.55 18.10
C SER A 564 11.35 -3.21 19.48
N LYS A 565 11.35 -2.40 20.54
CA LYS A 565 11.09 -2.87 21.91
C LYS A 565 9.74 -3.59 22.06
N HIS A 566 8.77 -3.28 21.19
CA HIS A 566 7.37 -3.69 21.32
C HIS A 566 6.90 -4.67 20.24
N ALA A 567 7.67 -4.85 19.17
CA ALA A 567 7.29 -5.70 18.05
C ALA A 567 8.52 -6.32 17.36
N ASN A 568 8.34 -7.51 16.80
CA ASN A 568 9.36 -8.20 16.01
C ASN A 568 9.55 -7.60 14.60
N GLY A 569 9.04 -6.40 14.35
CA GLY A 569 9.14 -5.68 13.07
C GLY A 569 8.11 -6.12 12.03
N VAL A 570 7.76 -5.18 11.16
CA VAL A 570 6.87 -5.38 10.01
C VAL A 570 7.66 -5.11 8.73
N TYR A 571 7.66 -6.08 7.82
CA TYR A 571 8.50 -6.09 6.63
C TYR A 571 7.64 -6.11 5.36
N THR A 572 7.80 -5.07 4.54
CA THR A 572 7.15 -4.95 3.21
C THR A 572 8.22 -4.86 2.14
N ILE A 573 7.91 -5.29 0.91
CA ILE A 573 8.83 -5.15 -0.22
C ILE A 573 9.08 -3.66 -0.48
N LYS A 574 10.36 -3.33 -0.71
CA LYS A 574 10.87 -1.99 -1.03
C LYS A 574 11.78 -2.08 -2.24
N THR A 575 12.08 -0.94 -2.84
CA THR A 575 12.96 -0.86 -4.01
C THR A 575 14.33 -0.33 -3.61
N VAL A 576 15.39 -1.05 -3.97
CA VAL A 576 16.76 -0.53 -4.07
C VAL A 576 17.00 -0.14 -5.52
N ARG A 577 17.49 1.08 -5.80
CA ARG A 577 17.89 1.48 -7.16
C ARG A 577 19.40 1.61 -7.27
N VAL A 578 19.99 0.83 -8.15
CA VAL A 578 21.42 0.85 -8.46
C VAL A 578 21.62 1.55 -9.80
N LYS A 579 22.23 2.73 -9.77
CA LYS A 579 22.61 3.44 -11.00
C LYS A 579 23.82 2.76 -11.62
N LEU A 580 23.72 2.42 -12.90
CA LEU A 580 24.83 1.82 -13.64
C LEU A 580 25.74 2.91 -14.23
N PRO A 581 27.06 2.68 -14.25
CA PRO A 581 27.99 3.57 -14.92
C PRO A 581 27.80 3.52 -16.44
N ASP A 582 28.15 4.60 -17.13
CA ASP A 582 27.87 4.75 -18.57
C ASP A 582 28.47 3.64 -19.43
N TRP A 583 29.61 3.08 -19.04
CA TRP A 583 30.28 1.98 -19.77
C TRP A 583 29.47 0.66 -19.77
N VAL A 584 28.47 0.52 -18.90
CA VAL A 584 27.57 -0.65 -18.88
C VAL A 584 26.44 -0.50 -19.90
N LYS A 585 26.06 0.73 -20.28
CA LYS A 585 24.85 1.00 -21.07
C LYS A 585 24.84 0.21 -22.38
N ASP A 586 25.94 0.16 -23.11
CA ASP A 586 26.00 -0.53 -24.41
C ASP A 586 26.28 -2.03 -24.29
N GLN A 587 26.27 -2.57 -23.06
CA GLN A 587 26.60 -3.96 -22.79
C GLN A 587 25.33 -4.75 -22.47
N LYS A 588 25.27 -5.98 -22.98
CA LYS A 588 24.22 -6.94 -22.62
C LYS A 588 24.37 -7.35 -21.17
N ILE A 589 23.37 -7.11 -20.33
CA ILE A 589 23.33 -7.66 -18.97
C ILE A 589 22.78 -9.09 -19.01
N THR A 590 23.53 -10.05 -18.47
CA THR A 590 23.16 -11.48 -18.49
C THR A 590 22.61 -11.98 -17.17
N ALA A 591 23.03 -11.37 -16.05
CA ALA A 591 22.55 -11.73 -14.72
C ALA A 591 22.81 -10.61 -13.71
N VAL A 592 22.09 -10.69 -12.59
CA VAL A 592 22.36 -9.92 -11.37
C VAL A 592 22.56 -10.91 -10.23
N ASP A 593 23.72 -10.87 -9.56
CA ASP A 593 23.97 -11.64 -8.35
C ASP A 593 23.67 -10.78 -7.12
N ILE A 594 23.07 -11.38 -6.10
CA ILE A 594 22.87 -10.79 -4.78
C ILE A 594 23.51 -11.71 -3.75
N THR A 595 24.53 -11.21 -3.04
CA THR A 595 25.26 -11.94 -2.00
C THR A 595 25.41 -11.10 -0.73
N GLY A 596 25.95 -11.66 0.36
CA GLY A 596 26.34 -10.85 1.52
C GLY A 596 27.57 -9.98 1.24
N GLY A 597 28.56 -10.54 0.50
CA GLY A 597 29.70 -9.94 -0.24
C GLY A 597 30.62 -8.94 0.44
N LEU A 598 30.22 -8.37 1.56
CA LEU A 598 30.98 -7.40 2.33
C LEU A 598 31.87 -8.13 3.32
N LYS A 599 33.18 -7.86 3.25
CA LYS A 599 34.14 -8.30 4.28
C LYS A 599 33.60 -7.87 5.64
N ASN A 600 33.43 -8.83 6.56
CA ASN A 600 32.89 -8.67 7.92
C ASN A 600 31.36 -8.55 8.06
N VAL A 601 30.56 -8.80 7.02
CA VAL A 601 29.09 -8.90 7.17
C VAL A 601 28.68 -10.36 7.38
N LYS A 602 27.91 -10.64 8.44
CA LYS A 602 27.49 -11.99 8.86
C LYS A 602 26.48 -12.68 7.93
N GLY A 603 26.12 -12.07 6.80
CA GLY A 603 25.08 -12.55 5.90
C GLY A 603 23.66 -12.19 6.38
N GLY A 604 22.68 -13.03 6.07
CA GLY A 604 21.28 -12.81 6.43
C GLY A 604 20.29 -13.49 5.49
N SER A 605 19.06 -12.99 5.43
CA SER A 605 18.06 -13.46 4.46
C SER A 605 17.25 -12.30 3.92
N VAL A 606 17.00 -12.33 2.61
CA VAL A 606 16.12 -11.39 1.92
C VAL A 606 15.10 -12.13 1.07
N ASP A 607 13.90 -11.56 0.97
CA ASP A 607 12.85 -11.98 0.07
C ASP A 607 12.88 -11.07 -1.16
N VAL A 608 13.21 -11.60 -2.32
CA VAL A 608 13.29 -10.85 -3.59
C VAL A 608 12.03 -11.13 -4.40
N ARG A 609 11.24 -10.08 -4.64
CA ARG A 609 10.05 -10.12 -5.51
C ARG A 609 10.46 -10.07 -6.98
N ALA A 610 11.32 -9.11 -7.34
CA ALA A 610 11.70 -8.87 -8.73
C ALA A 610 13.03 -8.11 -8.85
N ILE A 611 13.62 -8.16 -10.05
CA ILE A 611 14.74 -7.33 -10.48
C ILE A 611 14.40 -6.77 -11.86
N ASP A 612 14.29 -5.46 -11.96
CA ASP A 612 14.01 -4.72 -13.20
C ASP A 612 15.31 -4.08 -13.72
N LEU A 613 15.71 -4.41 -14.95
CA LEU A 613 16.71 -3.68 -15.73
C LEU A 613 16.01 -2.55 -16.47
N VAL A 614 16.25 -1.31 -16.06
CA VAL A 614 15.50 -0.13 -16.48
C VAL A 614 16.24 0.63 -17.58
N HIS A 615 15.53 0.97 -18.67
CA HIS A 615 16.05 1.78 -19.77
C HIS A 615 15.71 3.25 -19.56
N ARG A 616 16.52 4.13 -20.14
CA ARG A 616 16.25 5.57 -20.21
C ARG A 616 15.60 5.96 -21.52
#